data_AF-A0A661RIB7-F1
#
_entry.id   AF-A0A661RIB7-F1
#
_cell.length_a   1.000
_cell.length_b   1.000
_cell.length_c   1.000
_cell.angle_alpha   90.00
_cell.angle_beta   90.00
_cell.angle_gamma   90.00
#
_symmetry.space_group_name_H-M   'P 1'
#
loop_
_entity.id
_entity.type
_entity.pdbx_description
1 polymer ?
#
loop_
_entity_poly.entity_id
_entity_poly.type
_entity_poly.pdbx_seq_one_letter_code
_entity_poly.pdbx_strand_id
1 'polypeptide(L)'
;MNTSKLKQFAQNVRRMLMKQVATKLSIVLDKESAAQRENPKAVKELEKEIARTSDKQIIEKVSYIWFNRFCALRFMDVNRYTNIGVVSPSVGFFQPEILMEAKQGHIDNELNIDREKVFGLLNETIPSSEPQQEAYRILLVAVCNDYSKIMPFLFEKIADYTELLMP
;
A
#
# COMPACT_ATOMS: atom_id res chain seq x y z
N MET A 1 -15.46 -17.53 20.75
CA MET A 1 -14.39 -16.65 20.20
C MET A 1 -13.80 -15.82 21.33
N ASN A 2 -12.47 -15.81 21.55
CA ASN A 2 -11.86 -15.02 22.62
C ASN A 2 -11.69 -13.55 22.18
N THR A 3 -12.65 -12.71 22.54
CA THR A 3 -12.72 -11.30 22.11
C THR A 3 -11.64 -10.42 22.75
N SER A 4 -11.10 -10.81 23.92
CA SER A 4 -10.02 -10.08 24.59
C SER A 4 -8.70 -10.16 23.81
N LYS A 5 -8.34 -11.35 23.31
CA LYS A 5 -7.17 -11.54 22.44
C LYS A 5 -7.30 -10.75 21.14
N LEU A 6 -8.49 -10.75 20.54
CA LEU A 6 -8.78 -10.00 19.32
C LEU A 6 -8.65 -8.48 19.54
N LYS A 7 -9.15 -7.99 20.68
CA LYS A 7 -9.03 -6.57 21.06
C LYS A 7 -7.58 -6.14 21.23
N GLN A 8 -6.78 -6.94 21.94
CA GLN A 8 -5.34 -6.66 22.11
C GLN A 8 -4.59 -6.69 20.77
N PHE A 9 -4.88 -7.69 19.93
CA PHE A 9 -4.32 -7.77 18.59
C PHE A 9 -4.63 -6.52 17.75
N ALA A 10 -5.90 -6.11 17.67
CA ALA A 10 -6.30 -4.92 16.92
C ALA A 10 -5.61 -3.64 17.42
N GLN A 11 -5.49 -3.48 18.75
CA GLN A 11 -4.78 -2.34 19.34
C GLN A 11 -3.28 -2.34 18.99
N ASN A 12 -2.64 -3.52 19.00
CA ASN A 12 -1.22 -3.66 18.66
C ASN A 12 -0.97 -3.40 17.18
N VAL A 13 -1.80 -3.95 16.28
CA VAL A 13 -1.71 -3.69 14.83
C VAL A 13 -1.86 -2.20 14.54
N ARG A 14 -2.82 -1.52 15.16
CA ARG A 14 -2.99 -0.07 14.99
C ARG A 14 -1.74 0.71 15.40
N ARG A 15 -1.13 0.39 16.56
CA ARG A 15 0.11 1.05 17.01
C ARG A 15 1.28 0.77 16.08
N MET A 16 1.41 -0.47 15.62
CA MET A 16 2.45 -0.87 14.68
C MET A 16 2.33 -0.10 13.37
N LEU A 17 1.12 0.00 12.83
CA LEU A 17 0.87 0.68 11.56
C LEU A 17 1.14 2.19 11.68
N MET A 18 0.69 2.83 12.77
CA MET A 18 1.04 4.23 13.04
C MET A 18 2.55 4.46 13.15
N LYS A 19 3.29 3.52 13.76
CA LYS A 19 4.76 3.60 13.83
C LYS A 19 5.38 3.50 12.44
N GLN A 20 4.93 2.58 11.60
CA GLN A 20 5.43 2.44 10.22
C GLN A 20 5.15 3.69 9.38
N VAL A 21 3.92 4.22 9.45
CA VAL A 21 3.56 5.47 8.77
C VAL A 21 4.40 6.65 9.28
N ALA A 22 4.66 6.74 10.59
CA ALA A 22 5.53 7.78 11.15
C ALA A 22 6.96 7.67 10.62
N THR A 23 7.53 6.46 10.56
CA THR A 23 8.86 6.24 9.97
C THR A 23 8.90 6.63 8.50
N LYS A 24 7.87 6.24 7.72
CA LYS A 24 7.76 6.65 6.31
C LYS A 24 7.64 8.16 6.15
N LEU A 25 6.87 8.82 7.01
CA LEU A 25 6.72 10.27 7.00
C LEU A 25 8.08 10.97 7.16
N SER A 26 8.89 10.54 8.15
CA SER A 26 10.23 11.10 8.35
C SER A 26 11.14 10.88 7.13
N ILE A 27 11.09 9.70 6.50
CA ILE A 27 11.88 9.41 5.29
C ILE A 27 11.45 10.27 4.11
N VAL A 28 10.14 10.45 3.90
CA VAL A 28 9.59 11.20 2.76
C VAL A 28 9.86 12.70 2.89
N LEU A 29 9.81 13.25 4.10
CA LEU A 29 10.05 14.67 4.36
C LEU A 29 11.55 15.04 4.36
N ASP A 30 12.45 14.06 4.41
CA ASP A 30 13.88 14.31 4.25
C ASP A 30 14.14 14.97 2.88
N LYS A 31 14.92 16.05 2.88
CA LYS A 31 15.16 16.89 1.69
C LYS A 31 15.93 16.14 0.60
N GLU A 32 16.70 15.12 0.96
CA GLU A 32 17.50 14.31 0.04
C GLU A 32 16.80 13.02 -0.37
N SER A 33 15.58 12.80 0.11
CA SER A 33 14.81 11.58 -0.14
C SER A 33 14.51 11.38 -1.64
N ALA A 34 14.38 10.12 -2.04
CA ALA A 34 13.93 9.78 -3.39
C ALA A 34 12.53 10.36 -3.68
N ALA A 35 11.66 10.43 -2.69
CA ALA A 35 10.31 10.98 -2.84
C ALA A 35 10.32 12.46 -3.27
N GLN A 36 11.26 13.27 -2.77
CA GLN A 36 11.42 14.67 -3.20
C GLN A 36 11.80 14.78 -4.68
N ARG A 37 12.60 13.84 -5.19
CA ARG A 37 13.04 13.83 -6.61
C ARG A 37 11.99 13.26 -7.54
N GLU A 38 11.39 12.14 -7.15
CA GLU A 38 10.48 11.35 -8.00
C GLU A 38 9.03 11.85 -7.94
N ASN A 39 8.59 12.35 -6.78
CA ASN A 39 7.21 12.74 -6.53
C ASN A 39 7.08 14.12 -5.86
N PRO A 40 7.74 15.19 -6.36
CA PRO A 40 7.79 16.49 -5.69
C PRO A 40 6.40 17.13 -5.47
N LYS A 41 5.43 16.87 -6.36
CA LYS A 41 4.06 17.37 -6.20
C LYS A 41 3.36 16.74 -4.99
N ALA A 42 3.50 15.42 -4.85
CA ALA A 42 2.92 14.67 -3.74
C ALA A 42 3.52 15.09 -2.40
N VAL A 43 4.84 15.32 -2.35
CA VAL A 43 5.51 15.81 -1.14
C VAL A 43 5.04 17.22 -0.77
N LYS A 44 4.87 18.13 -1.74
CA LYS A 44 4.33 19.47 -1.47
C LYS A 44 2.90 19.45 -0.92
N GLU A 45 2.04 18.58 -1.45
CA GLU A 45 0.69 18.43 -0.91
C GLU A 45 0.72 17.82 0.50
N LEU A 46 1.65 16.90 0.79
CA LEU A 46 1.88 16.39 2.13
C LEU A 46 2.27 17.50 3.11
N GLU A 47 3.28 18.31 2.77
CA GLU A 47 3.74 19.44 3.59
C GLU A 47 2.62 20.45 3.85
N LYS A 48 1.81 20.75 2.84
CA LYS A 48 0.66 21.64 2.95
C LYS A 48 -0.41 21.08 3.88
N GLU A 49 -0.71 19.78 3.76
CA GLU A 49 -1.66 19.10 4.65
C GLU A 49 -1.17 19.06 6.09
N ILE A 50 0.12 18.82 6.31
CA ILE A 50 0.77 18.91 7.63
C ILE A 50 0.62 20.32 8.21
N ALA A 51 0.93 21.35 7.42
CA ALA A 51 0.83 22.75 7.86
C ALA A 51 -0.60 23.16 8.23
N ARG A 52 -1.61 22.57 7.59
CA ARG A 52 -3.03 22.76 7.92
C ARG A 52 -3.47 21.98 9.16
N THR A 53 -2.81 20.88 9.46
CA THR A 53 -3.21 19.90 10.48
C THR A 53 -2.08 19.66 11.47
N SER A 54 -1.40 18.52 11.38
CA SER A 54 -0.14 18.18 12.07
C SER A 54 0.35 16.81 11.59
N ASP A 55 1.63 16.51 11.81
CA ASP A 55 2.22 15.18 11.57
C ASP A 55 1.38 14.08 12.22
N LYS A 56 0.96 14.28 13.47
CA LYS A 56 0.16 13.31 14.22
C LYS A 56 -1.17 13.02 13.53
N GLN A 57 -1.87 14.05 13.07
CA GLN A 57 -3.15 13.87 12.38
C GLN A 57 -2.97 13.17 11.02
N ILE A 58 -1.89 13.48 10.29
CA ILE A 58 -1.56 12.79 9.04
C ILE A 58 -1.24 11.32 9.30
N ILE A 59 -0.41 11.01 10.29
CA ILE A 59 -0.07 9.63 10.67
C ILE A 59 -1.33 8.85 11.02
N GLU A 60 -2.21 9.40 11.87
CA GLU A 60 -3.45 8.74 12.27
C GLU A 60 -4.38 8.51 11.07
N LYS A 61 -4.57 9.53 10.22
CA LYS A 61 -5.42 9.47 9.03
C LYS A 61 -4.93 8.42 8.04
N VAL A 62 -3.66 8.49 7.64
CA VAL A 62 -3.07 7.58 6.66
C VAL A 62 -3.05 6.15 7.19
N SER A 63 -2.74 5.97 8.46
CA SER A 63 -2.77 4.65 9.10
C SER A 63 -4.17 4.06 9.06
N TYR A 64 -5.19 4.86 9.36
CA TYR A 64 -6.57 4.42 9.30
C TYR A 64 -7.00 4.03 7.88
N ILE A 65 -6.64 4.83 6.88
CA ILE A 65 -6.92 4.54 5.46
C ILE A 65 -6.31 3.20 5.06
N TRP A 66 -5.01 3.00 5.29
CA TRP A 66 -4.34 1.76 4.89
C TRP A 66 -4.82 0.54 5.68
N PHE A 67 -5.09 0.70 6.98
CA PHE A 67 -5.66 -0.38 7.79
C PHE A 67 -7.00 -0.85 7.22
N ASN A 68 -7.90 0.08 6.91
CA ASN A 68 -9.20 -0.26 6.34
C ASN A 68 -9.08 -0.92 4.98
N ARG A 69 -8.18 -0.45 4.11
CA ARG A 69 -7.90 -1.08 2.81
C ARG A 69 -7.38 -2.50 2.97
N PHE A 70 -6.42 -2.73 3.89
CA PHE A 70 -5.92 -4.08 4.14
C PHE A 70 -6.99 -4.99 4.72
N CYS A 71 -7.82 -4.52 5.63
CA CYS A 71 -8.95 -5.29 6.13
C CYS A 71 -9.95 -5.64 5.02
N ALA A 72 -10.25 -4.69 4.14
CA ALA A 72 -11.13 -4.91 2.99
C ALA A 72 -10.55 -5.94 2.03
N LEU A 73 -9.31 -5.75 1.56
CA LEU A 73 -8.63 -6.69 0.67
C LEU A 73 -8.51 -8.07 1.29
N ARG A 74 -8.16 -8.16 2.57
CA ARG A 74 -8.07 -9.44 3.28
C ARG A 74 -9.43 -10.12 3.36
N PHE A 75 -10.51 -9.38 3.60
CA PHE A 75 -11.86 -9.92 3.57
C PHE A 75 -12.24 -10.44 2.19
N MET A 76 -11.90 -9.69 1.13
CA MET A 76 -12.16 -10.10 -0.25
C MET A 76 -11.40 -11.36 -0.63
N ASP A 77 -10.11 -11.45 -0.26
CA ASP A 77 -9.27 -12.64 -0.50
C ASP A 77 -9.81 -13.89 0.20
N VAL A 78 -10.19 -13.78 1.49
CA VAL A 78 -10.73 -14.92 2.26
C VAL A 78 -12.04 -15.43 1.66
N ASN A 79 -12.90 -14.52 1.23
CA ASN A 79 -14.21 -14.85 0.67
C ASN A 79 -14.18 -15.13 -0.84
N ARG A 80 -12.99 -15.12 -1.46
CA ARG A 80 -12.80 -15.37 -2.91
C ARG A 80 -13.59 -14.42 -3.81
N TYR A 81 -13.70 -13.15 -3.37
CA TYR A 81 -14.19 -12.07 -4.23
C TYR A 81 -13.10 -11.54 -5.17
N THR A 82 -11.83 -11.78 -4.83
CA THR A 82 -10.67 -11.62 -5.70
C THR A 82 -10.28 -12.98 -6.28
N ASN A 83 -10.06 -13.04 -7.60
CA ASN A 83 -9.58 -14.27 -8.25
C ASN A 83 -8.14 -14.62 -7.83
N ILE A 84 -7.33 -13.59 -7.60
CA ILE A 84 -5.94 -13.66 -7.18
C ILE A 84 -5.83 -12.95 -5.82
N GLY A 85 -5.31 -13.62 -4.80
CA GLY A 85 -5.12 -13.05 -3.47
C GLY A 85 -4.21 -11.82 -3.49
N VAL A 86 -4.76 -10.66 -3.13
CA VAL A 86 -4.05 -9.38 -3.23
C VAL A 86 -3.11 -9.19 -2.05
N VAL A 87 -3.57 -9.47 -0.83
CA VAL A 87 -2.78 -9.35 0.41
C VAL A 87 -2.55 -10.71 1.07
N SER A 88 -3.17 -11.76 0.53
CA SER A 88 -3.12 -13.11 1.06
C SER A 88 -2.23 -14.00 0.19
N PRO A 89 -1.46 -14.92 0.80
CA PRO A 89 -0.66 -15.88 0.04
C PRO A 89 -1.51 -17.02 -0.52
N SER A 90 -1.03 -17.63 -1.60
CA SER A 90 -1.49 -18.96 -2.04
C SER A 90 -1.12 -20.02 -1.00
N VAL A 91 -1.83 -21.16 -1.02
CA VAL A 91 -1.58 -22.27 -0.09
C VAL A 91 -0.14 -22.78 -0.23
N GLY A 92 0.59 -22.82 0.89
CA GLY A 92 1.98 -23.28 0.93
C GLY A 92 3.02 -22.18 0.65
N PHE A 93 2.60 -20.93 0.44
CA PHE A 93 3.49 -19.80 0.20
C PHE A 93 3.38 -18.74 1.29
N PHE A 94 4.39 -17.85 1.35
CA PHE A 94 4.43 -16.72 2.29
C PHE A 94 4.20 -15.36 1.63
N GLN A 95 4.43 -15.26 0.31
CA GLN A 95 4.24 -14.02 -0.45
C GLN A 95 2.77 -13.90 -0.92
N PRO A 96 2.24 -12.67 -1.07
CA PRO A 96 0.93 -12.45 -1.68
C PRO A 96 0.82 -13.10 -3.06
N GLU A 97 -0.33 -13.70 -3.35
CA GLU A 97 -0.57 -14.42 -4.61
C GLU A 97 -0.42 -13.50 -5.83
N ILE A 98 -0.86 -12.25 -5.74
CA ILE A 98 -0.67 -11.25 -6.81
C ILE A 98 0.79 -11.00 -7.19
N LEU A 99 1.71 -11.03 -6.22
CA LEU A 99 3.14 -10.90 -6.48
C LEU A 99 3.71 -12.17 -7.14
N MET A 100 3.19 -13.34 -6.74
CA MET A 100 3.58 -14.61 -7.32
C MET A 100 3.17 -14.70 -8.80
N GLU A 101 1.93 -14.32 -9.12
CA GLU A 101 1.43 -14.28 -10.50
C GLU A 101 2.22 -13.29 -11.35
N ALA A 102 2.50 -12.09 -10.82
CA ALA A 102 3.31 -11.10 -11.53
C ALA A 102 4.73 -11.63 -11.85
N LYS A 103 5.35 -12.38 -10.93
CA LYS A 103 6.65 -13.03 -11.19
C LYS A 103 6.58 -14.11 -12.28
N GLN A 104 5.41 -14.69 -12.50
CA GLN A 104 5.18 -15.66 -13.59
C GLN A 104 4.81 -14.96 -14.92
N GLY A 105 4.80 -13.62 -14.94
CA GLY A 105 4.46 -12.84 -16.13
C GLY A 105 2.97 -12.51 -16.26
N HIS A 106 2.16 -12.79 -15.24
CA HIS A 106 0.72 -12.57 -15.27
C HIS A 106 0.31 -11.36 -14.42
N ILE A 107 -0.26 -10.35 -15.08
CA ILE A 107 -0.93 -9.22 -14.44
C ILE A 107 -2.23 -9.01 -15.21
N ASP A 108 -3.35 -8.83 -14.50
CA ASP A 108 -4.65 -8.58 -15.12
C ASP A 108 -4.57 -7.41 -16.12
N ASN A 109 -5.09 -7.61 -17.33
CA ASN A 109 -5.09 -6.61 -18.40
C ASN A 109 -5.97 -5.40 -18.08
N GLU A 110 -7.01 -5.57 -17.26
CA GLU A 110 -7.91 -4.49 -16.87
C GLU A 110 -7.29 -3.54 -15.84
N LEU A 111 -6.24 -3.99 -15.14
CA LEU A 111 -5.54 -3.20 -14.15
C LEU A 111 -4.76 -2.05 -14.83
N ASN A 112 -5.09 -0.81 -14.49
CA ASN A 112 -4.35 0.36 -14.97
C ASN A 112 -3.04 0.50 -14.17
N ILE A 113 -1.97 -0.07 -14.71
CA ILE A 113 -0.66 -0.18 -14.07
C ILE A 113 0.47 -0.08 -15.09
N ASP A 114 1.60 0.48 -14.68
CA ASP A 114 2.85 0.47 -15.45
C ASP A 114 3.49 -0.93 -15.39
N ARG A 115 3.10 -1.80 -16.32
CA ARG A 115 3.58 -3.18 -16.40
C ARG A 115 5.08 -3.26 -16.72
N GLU A 116 5.58 -2.34 -17.55
CA GLU A 116 7.01 -2.30 -17.88
C GLU A 116 7.84 -2.05 -16.63
N LYS A 117 7.42 -1.11 -15.78
CA LYS A 117 8.08 -0.87 -14.49
C LYS A 117 7.98 -2.07 -13.55
N VAL A 118 6.81 -2.69 -13.42
CA VAL A 118 6.63 -3.86 -12.54
C VAL A 118 7.52 -5.02 -13.00
N PHE A 119 7.47 -5.39 -14.27
CA PHE A 119 8.30 -6.49 -14.78
C PHE A 119 9.78 -6.12 -14.80
N GLY A 120 10.15 -4.86 -15.06
CA GLY A 120 11.53 -4.41 -14.99
C GLY A 120 12.12 -4.52 -13.59
N LEU A 121 11.32 -4.21 -12.55
CA LEU A 121 11.71 -4.45 -11.16
C LEU A 121 11.82 -5.95 -10.86
N LEU A 122 10.82 -6.75 -11.25
CA LEU A 122 10.81 -8.20 -10.95
C LEU A 122 11.90 -8.99 -11.69
N ASN A 123 12.30 -8.53 -12.87
CA ASN A 123 13.36 -9.13 -13.69
C ASN A 123 14.73 -8.48 -13.47
N GLU A 124 14.84 -7.56 -12.50
CA GLU A 124 16.08 -6.86 -12.12
C GLU A 124 16.72 -6.05 -13.27
N THR A 125 15.95 -5.67 -14.29
CA THR A 125 16.42 -4.77 -15.36
C THR A 125 16.34 -3.30 -14.95
N ILE A 126 15.50 -2.98 -13.95
CA ILE A 126 15.46 -1.69 -13.28
C ILE A 126 16.16 -1.82 -11.93
N PRO A 127 17.21 -1.01 -11.65
CA PRO A 127 17.93 -1.10 -10.39
C PRO A 127 17.05 -0.62 -9.22
N SER A 128 16.96 -1.44 -8.19
CA SER A 128 16.28 -1.13 -6.93
C SER A 128 16.96 -1.91 -5.79
N SER A 129 16.98 -1.35 -4.59
CA SER A 129 17.43 -2.07 -3.40
C SER A 129 16.42 -3.10 -2.91
N GLU A 130 15.13 -2.92 -3.23
CA GLU A 130 14.02 -3.76 -2.76
C GLU A 130 13.01 -4.03 -3.91
N PRO A 131 13.44 -4.64 -5.03
CA PRO A 131 12.67 -4.68 -6.27
C PRO A 131 11.30 -5.36 -6.13
N GLN A 132 11.24 -6.47 -5.40
CA GLN A 132 9.98 -7.19 -5.18
C GLN A 132 9.00 -6.39 -4.31
N GLN A 133 9.52 -5.67 -3.31
CA GLN A 133 8.70 -4.86 -2.43
C GLN A 133 8.13 -3.65 -3.20
N GLU A 134 8.94 -3.02 -4.05
CA GLU A 134 8.49 -1.95 -4.94
C GLU A 134 7.44 -2.44 -5.93
N ALA A 135 7.68 -3.55 -6.62
CA ALA A 135 6.71 -4.15 -7.54
C ALA A 135 5.37 -4.45 -6.84
N TYR A 136 5.42 -5.03 -5.65
CA TYR A 136 4.22 -5.30 -4.86
C TYR A 136 3.47 -4.02 -4.45
N ARG A 137 4.17 -2.94 -4.07
CA ARG A 137 3.53 -1.65 -3.78
C ARG A 137 2.76 -1.13 -4.98
N ILE A 138 3.34 -1.20 -6.18
CA ILE A 138 2.68 -0.74 -7.42
C ILE A 138 1.42 -1.58 -7.70
N LEU A 139 1.51 -2.92 -7.59
CA LEU A 139 0.37 -3.82 -7.77
C LEU A 139 -0.76 -3.49 -6.78
N LEU A 140 -0.43 -3.32 -5.50
CA LEU A 140 -1.38 -3.06 -4.43
C LEU A 140 -2.09 -1.72 -4.59
N VAL A 141 -1.35 -0.67 -4.98
CA VAL A 141 -1.89 0.65 -5.32
C VAL A 141 -2.83 0.56 -6.51
N ALA A 142 -2.43 -0.13 -7.57
CA ALA A 142 -3.25 -0.27 -8.77
C ALA A 142 -4.58 -0.99 -8.46
N VAL A 143 -4.54 -2.04 -7.63
CA VAL A 143 -5.76 -2.74 -7.18
C VAL A 143 -6.66 -1.82 -6.34
N CYS A 144 -6.09 -1.06 -5.40
CA CYS A 144 -6.88 -0.10 -4.62
C CYS A 144 -7.51 0.98 -5.52
N ASN A 145 -6.77 1.47 -6.51
CA ASN A 145 -7.26 2.44 -7.48
C ASN A 145 -8.36 1.88 -8.37
N ASP A 146 -8.28 0.61 -8.75
CA ASP A 146 -9.34 -0.04 -9.50
C ASP A 146 -10.62 -0.18 -8.67
N TYR A 147 -10.49 -0.66 -7.42
CA TYR A 147 -11.62 -0.75 -6.50
C TYR A 147 -12.21 0.62 -6.13
N SER A 148 -11.46 1.72 -6.22
CA SER A 148 -12.00 3.07 -5.99
C SER A 148 -13.13 3.43 -6.95
N LYS A 149 -13.18 2.82 -8.14
CA LYS A 149 -14.23 3.05 -9.14
C LYS A 149 -15.59 2.50 -8.69
N ILE A 150 -15.58 1.39 -7.94
CA ILE A 150 -16.80 0.68 -7.53
C ILE A 150 -17.11 0.85 -6.04
N MET A 151 -16.10 1.09 -5.20
CA MET A 151 -16.21 1.27 -3.75
C MET A 151 -15.40 2.51 -3.28
N PRO A 152 -15.72 3.72 -3.75
CA PRO A 152 -14.96 4.94 -3.46
C PRO A 152 -14.94 5.32 -1.97
N PHE A 153 -15.91 4.85 -1.19
CA PHE A 153 -15.97 5.10 0.26
C PHE A 153 -14.93 4.30 1.06
N LEU A 154 -14.49 3.16 0.52
CA LEU A 154 -13.57 2.23 1.19
C LEU A 154 -12.17 2.32 0.59
N PHE A 155 -12.13 2.42 -0.72
CA PHE A 155 -10.94 2.68 -1.51
C PHE A 155 -11.03 4.12 -2.00
N GLU A 156 -10.91 5.09 -1.09
CA GLU A 156 -10.82 6.50 -1.47
C GLU A 156 -9.77 6.66 -2.56
N LYS A 157 -10.09 7.40 -3.62
CA LYS A 157 -9.13 7.65 -4.69
C LYS A 157 -7.88 8.24 -4.06
N ILE A 158 -6.77 7.55 -4.28
CA ILE A 158 -5.58 7.76 -3.46
C ILE A 158 -5.08 9.19 -3.74
N ALA A 159 -4.93 10.00 -2.69
CA ALA A 159 -4.16 11.24 -2.81
C ALA A 159 -2.69 10.84 -2.92
N ASP A 160 -1.93 11.42 -3.85
CA ASP A 160 -0.55 11.00 -4.18
C ASP A 160 0.34 10.83 -2.94
N TYR A 161 0.16 11.68 -1.91
CA TYR A 161 0.95 11.57 -0.68
C TYR A 161 0.62 10.36 0.19
N THR A 162 -0.61 9.84 0.15
CA THR A 162 -1.00 8.69 0.97
C THR A 162 -0.32 7.39 0.51
N GLU A 163 0.11 7.32 -0.75
CA GLU A 163 0.97 6.24 -1.29
C GLU A 163 2.40 6.33 -0.75
N LEU A 164 2.95 7.54 -0.69
CA LEU A 164 4.29 7.78 -0.13
C LEU A 164 4.41 7.29 1.32
N LEU A 165 3.29 7.33 2.03
CA LEU A 165 3.17 6.97 3.43
C LEU A 165 2.59 5.55 3.65
N MET A 166 2.56 4.71 2.62
CA MET A 166 2.18 3.31 2.76
C MET A 166 3.13 2.61 3.76
N PRO A 167 2.58 1.97 4.82
CA PRO A 167 3.35 1.34 5.88
C PRO A 167 4.13 0.09 5.45
#